data_AF-A0A370NT76-F1
#
_entry.id   AF-A0A370NT76-F1
#
_cell.length_a   1.000
_cell.length_b   1.000
_cell.length_c   1.000
_cell.angle_alpha   90.00
_cell.angle_beta   90.00
_cell.angle_gamma   90.00
#
_symmetry.space_group_name_H-M   'P 1'
#
loop_
_entity.id
_entity.type
_entity.pdbx_description
1 polymer ?
#
loop_
_entity_poly.entity_id
_entity_poly.type
_entity_poly.pdbx_seq_one_letter_code
_entity_poly.pdbx_strand_id
1 'polypeptide(L)'
;MAFLAGGFGVFCVDATEERITSALNAKYVGGHWQRYGPVNGPEFVPFEKLANVRTVPLKGANWTGMAYTEDDTTGDERRRARVFHFCLIHNARALCGNTPVKWLADRKTRSDLDRIQAILESVRFLDSPTPTGASAESGATTLGR
;
A
#
# COMPACT_ATOMS: atom_id res chain seq x y z
N MET A 1 -2.10 -10.19 -10.91
CA MET A 1 -3.43 -10.02 -10.30
C MET A 1 -3.92 -8.63 -10.65
N ALA A 2 -5.00 -8.52 -11.42
CA ALA A 2 -5.60 -7.23 -11.76
C ALA A 2 -6.44 -6.77 -10.56
N PHE A 3 -5.99 -5.73 -9.86
CA PHE A 3 -6.84 -5.03 -8.90
C PHE A 3 -7.86 -4.22 -9.70
N LEU A 4 -9.14 -4.56 -9.54
CA LEU A 4 -10.25 -3.84 -10.14
C LEU A 4 -10.27 -2.41 -9.57
N ALA A 5 -10.16 -1.41 -10.44
CA ALA A 5 -10.09 0.03 -10.14
C ALA A 5 -11.34 0.63 -9.46
N GLY A 6 -12.17 -0.17 -8.77
CA GLY A 6 -13.40 0.29 -8.14
C GLY A 6 -13.71 -0.33 -6.77
N GLY A 7 -12.78 -1.09 -6.17
CA GLY A 7 -12.99 -1.73 -4.87
C GLY A 7 -12.16 -1.10 -3.75
N PHE A 8 -12.71 -1.08 -2.54
CA PHE A 8 -11.89 -0.95 -1.33
C PHE A 8 -11.19 -2.30 -1.10
N GLY A 9 -9.86 -2.28 -1.00
CA GLY A 9 -9.08 -3.46 -0.68
C GLY A 9 -8.04 -3.15 0.38
N VAL A 10 -7.94 -4.03 1.38
CA VAL A 10 -6.84 -4.02 2.36
C VAL A 10 -6.24 -5.41 2.46
N PHE A 11 -4.92 -5.48 2.52
CA PHE A 11 -4.19 -6.75 2.59
C PHE A 11 -2.83 -6.55 3.27
N CYS A 12 -2.34 -7.60 3.91
CA CYS A 12 -1.04 -7.60 4.56
C CYS A 12 0.05 -8.11 3.60
N VAL A 13 1.21 -7.45 3.62
CA VAL A 13 2.43 -7.89 2.93
C VAL A 13 3.63 -7.79 3.86
N ASP A 14 4.74 -8.41 3.46
CA ASP A 14 6.03 -8.15 4.12
C ASP A 14 6.49 -6.72 3.81
N ALA A 15 7.12 -6.07 4.79
CA ALA A 15 7.62 -4.70 4.66
C ALA A 15 8.94 -4.61 3.88
N THR A 16 9.04 -5.32 2.77
CA THR A 16 10.17 -5.20 1.84
C THR A 16 9.84 -4.22 0.73
N GLU A 17 10.87 -3.57 0.17
CA GLU A 17 10.69 -2.59 -0.92
C GLU A 17 9.93 -3.19 -2.10
N GLU A 18 10.26 -4.42 -2.50
CA GLU A 18 9.60 -5.14 -3.59
C GLU A 18 8.10 -5.33 -3.32
N ARG A 19 7.75 -5.80 -2.12
CA ARG A 19 6.36 -6.12 -1.76
C ARG A 19 5.53 -4.86 -1.56
N ILE A 20 6.08 -3.82 -0.97
CA ILE A 20 5.42 -2.50 -0.83
C ILE A 20 5.20 -1.88 -2.21
N THR A 21 6.22 -1.89 -3.07
CA THR A 21 6.12 -1.35 -4.43
C THR A 21 5.06 -2.10 -5.26
N SER A 22 5.03 -3.43 -5.15
CA SER A 22 4.02 -4.26 -5.78
C SER A 22 2.61 -3.97 -5.24
N ALA A 23 2.47 -3.81 -3.92
CA ALA A 23 1.19 -3.51 -3.27
C ALA A 23 0.64 -2.12 -3.64
N LEU A 24 1.52 -1.13 -3.75
CA LEU A 24 1.17 0.23 -4.18
C LEU A 24 0.98 0.34 -5.69
N ASN A 25 1.44 -0.64 -6.47
CA ASN A 25 1.57 -0.56 -7.93
C ASN A 25 2.44 0.63 -8.40
N ALA A 26 3.29 1.16 -7.51
CA ALA A 26 4.11 2.34 -7.76
C ALA A 26 5.30 2.41 -6.80
N LYS A 27 6.35 3.10 -7.23
CA LYS A 27 7.57 3.38 -6.47
C LYS A 27 7.82 4.88 -6.38
N TYR A 28 8.30 5.35 -5.23
CA TYR A 28 8.74 6.73 -5.06
C TYR A 28 10.26 6.82 -5.25
N VAL A 29 10.72 7.50 -6.30
CA VAL A 29 12.14 7.60 -6.68
C VAL A 29 12.47 9.05 -7.02
N GLY A 30 13.51 9.61 -6.39
CA GLY A 30 14.01 10.95 -6.72
C GLY A 30 12.98 12.08 -6.56
N GLY A 31 12.03 11.95 -5.61
CA GLY A 31 10.98 12.94 -5.40
C GLY A 31 9.72 12.75 -6.26
N HIS A 32 9.65 11.69 -7.05
CA HIS A 32 8.55 11.44 -7.97
C HIS A 32 8.01 10.01 -7.85
N TRP A 33 6.70 9.87 -8.02
CA TRP A 33 6.06 8.55 -8.16
C TRP A 33 6.23 8.03 -9.58
N GLN A 34 6.50 6.74 -9.69
CA GLN A 34 6.61 6.01 -10.94
C GLN A 34 5.77 4.73 -10.82
N ARG A 35 5.07 4.36 -11.89
CA ARG A 35 4.29 3.11 -11.95
C ARG A 35 5.09 2.03 -12.63
N TYR A 36 4.66 0.78 -12.47
CA TYR A 36 5.15 -0.28 -13.35
C TYR A 36 4.93 0.12 -14.82
N GLY A 37 5.96 -0.09 -15.65
CA GLY A 37 5.87 0.05 -17.10
C GLY A 37 4.78 -0.85 -17.71
N PRO A 38 4.62 -0.84 -19.04
CA PRO A 38 3.69 -1.75 -19.72
C PRO A 38 3.89 -3.18 -19.19
N VAL A 39 2.81 -3.96 -19.08
CA VAL A 39 2.83 -5.31 -18.49
C VAL A 39 4.05 -6.10 -19.01
N ASN A 40 4.96 -6.50 -18.10
CA ASN A 40 6.27 -7.15 -18.36
C ASN A 40 7.43 -6.26 -18.83
N GLY A 41 7.31 -4.94 -18.74
CA GLY A 41 8.40 -4.00 -18.97
C GLY A 41 9.38 -3.99 -17.79
N PRO A 42 10.70 -3.91 -18.04
CA PRO A 42 11.72 -4.03 -16.99
C PRO A 42 11.83 -2.79 -16.09
N GLU A 43 11.11 -1.71 -16.38
CA GLU A 43 11.36 -0.39 -15.80
C GLU A 43 10.12 0.29 -15.23
N PHE A 44 10.33 1.03 -14.14
CA PHE A 44 9.35 1.99 -13.63
C PHE A 44 9.29 3.19 -14.57
N VAL A 45 8.08 3.57 -14.96
CA VAL A 45 7.86 4.72 -15.84
C VAL A 45 7.14 5.83 -15.09
N PRO A 46 7.41 7.11 -15.41
CA PRO A 46 6.63 8.21 -14.86
C PRO A 46 5.14 8.05 -15.14
N PHE A 47 4.31 8.50 -14.20
CA PHE A 47 2.88 8.63 -14.45
C PHE A 47 2.61 9.64 -15.56
N GLU A 48 1.55 9.40 -16.32
CA GLU A 48 1.01 10.39 -17.26
C GLU A 48 0.64 11.66 -16.49
N LYS A 49 0.89 12.84 -17.09
CA LYS A 49 0.59 14.13 -16.47
C LYS A 49 -0.88 14.25 -16.03
N LEU A 50 -1.79 13.63 -16.79
CA LEU A 50 -3.23 13.63 -16.50
C LEU A 50 -3.60 12.81 -15.25
N ALA A 51 -2.74 11.88 -14.80
CA ALA A 51 -2.97 11.10 -13.59
C ALA A 51 -2.83 11.92 -12.31
N ASN A 52 -2.34 13.18 -12.40
CA ASN A 52 -2.32 14.16 -11.30
C ASN A 52 -1.86 13.55 -9.96
N VAL A 53 -0.75 12.81 -10.02
CA VAL A 53 -0.26 12.04 -8.88
C VAL A 53 0.24 12.96 -7.78
N ARG A 54 -0.17 12.66 -6.53
CA ARG A 54 0.21 13.45 -5.36
C ARG A 54 0.59 12.55 -4.19
N THR A 55 1.75 12.81 -3.59
CA THR A 55 2.09 12.22 -2.29
C THR A 55 1.12 12.71 -1.23
N VAL A 56 0.63 11.78 -0.42
CA VAL A 56 -0.20 12.09 0.74
C VAL A 56 0.63 11.79 1.99
N PRO A 57 0.96 12.79 2.82
CA PRO A 57 1.63 12.54 4.09
C PRO A 57 0.75 11.65 4.96
N LEU A 58 1.30 10.56 5.47
CA LEU A 58 0.57 9.62 6.31
C LEU A 58 1.49 9.13 7.43
N LYS A 59 1.07 9.29 8.68
CA LYS A 59 1.88 8.91 9.86
C LYS A 59 1.02 8.29 10.96
N GLY A 60 1.55 7.30 11.64
CA GLY A 60 0.89 6.62 12.74
C GLY A 60 1.51 6.88 14.09
N ALA A 61 0.86 6.35 15.12
CA ALA A 61 1.43 6.31 16.46
C ALA A 61 2.66 5.39 16.56
N ASN A 62 2.66 4.26 15.85
CA ASN A 62 3.74 3.26 15.87
C ASN A 62 4.07 2.67 14.50
N TRP A 63 3.75 3.39 13.42
CA TRP A 63 4.00 2.95 12.05
C TRP A 63 4.29 4.16 11.15
N THR A 64 4.95 3.92 10.02
CA THR A 64 5.23 4.92 8.98
C THR A 64 4.37 4.68 7.74
N GLY A 65 3.91 5.75 7.11
CA GLY A 65 3.02 5.67 5.96
C GLY A 65 3.74 5.93 4.65
N MET A 66 3.40 5.16 3.63
CA MET A 66 3.66 5.49 2.24
C MET A 66 2.32 5.58 1.52
N ALA A 67 1.99 6.74 0.98
CA ALA A 67 0.70 6.94 0.36
C ALA A 67 0.71 7.99 -0.74
N TYR A 68 -0.17 7.81 -1.72
CA TYR A 68 -0.35 8.74 -2.82
C TYR A 68 -1.76 8.63 -3.41
N THR A 69 -2.16 9.66 -4.16
CA THR A 69 -3.37 9.60 -4.99
C THR A 69 -3.02 9.62 -6.46
N GLU A 70 -3.80 8.92 -7.29
CA GLU A 70 -3.79 9.02 -8.75
C GLU A 70 -5.22 9.20 -9.28
N ASP A 71 -5.36 9.93 -10.37
CA ASP A 71 -6.60 10.05 -11.14
C ASP A 71 -6.59 8.98 -12.25
N ASP A 72 -7.68 8.22 -12.38
CA ASP A 72 -7.87 7.33 -13.53
C ASP A 72 -7.78 8.13 -14.83
N THR A 73 -6.89 7.75 -15.75
CA THR A 73 -6.74 8.44 -17.05
C THR A 73 -7.39 7.70 -18.22
N THR A 74 -7.78 6.44 -18.01
CA THR A 74 -8.32 5.55 -19.05
C THR A 74 -9.70 5.02 -18.65
N GLY A 75 -10.34 4.22 -19.52
CA GLY A 75 -11.67 3.68 -19.28
C GLY A 75 -12.81 4.72 -19.39
N ASP A 76 -14.00 4.33 -18.92
CA ASP A 76 -15.22 5.15 -18.95
C ASP A 76 -15.06 6.42 -18.10
N GLU A 77 -15.10 7.57 -18.76
CA GLU A 77 -14.97 8.89 -18.14
C GLU A 77 -15.96 9.13 -17.01
N ARG A 78 -17.16 8.54 -17.08
CA ARG A 78 -18.19 8.68 -16.06
C ARG A 78 -17.87 7.91 -14.77
N ARG A 79 -16.93 6.97 -14.84
CA ARG A 79 -16.51 6.09 -13.74
C ARG A 79 -15.08 6.35 -13.28
N ARG A 80 -14.38 7.31 -13.86
CA ARG A 80 -13.03 7.66 -13.41
C ARG A 80 -13.08 8.20 -11.99
N ALA A 81 -12.17 7.71 -11.14
CA ALA A 81 -12.00 8.16 -9.78
C ALA A 81 -10.61 8.73 -9.55
N ARG A 82 -10.49 9.54 -8.50
CA ARG A 82 -9.24 9.68 -7.76
C ARG A 82 -9.16 8.50 -6.82
N VAL A 83 -8.12 7.69 -6.96
CA VAL A 83 -7.83 6.56 -6.10
C VAL A 83 -6.73 6.96 -5.12
N PHE A 84 -6.89 6.58 -3.87
CA PHE A 84 -5.89 6.73 -2.82
C PHE A 84 -5.25 5.37 -2.54
N HIS A 85 -3.93 5.30 -2.65
CA HIS A 85 -3.11 4.11 -2.40
C HIS A 85 -2.29 4.34 -1.14
N PHE A 86 -2.22 3.35 -0.27
CA PHE A 86 -1.49 3.47 0.99
C PHE A 86 -0.87 2.15 1.44
N CYS A 87 0.20 2.26 2.21
CA CYS A 87 0.77 1.20 3.03
C CYS A 87 1.12 1.78 4.42
N LEU A 88 0.65 1.11 5.47
CA LEU A 88 0.99 1.37 6.87
C LEU A 88 2.07 0.38 7.28
N ILE A 89 3.30 0.83 7.50
CA ILE A 89 4.48 -0.02 7.68
C ILE A 89 4.82 -0.11 9.16
N HIS A 90 4.80 -1.32 9.70
CA HIS A 90 5.10 -1.61 11.10
C HIS A 90 5.95 -2.87 11.22
N ASN A 91 7.18 -2.71 11.71
CA ASN A 91 8.18 -3.78 11.80
C ASN A 91 8.36 -4.49 10.43
N ALA A 92 8.25 -5.82 10.39
CA ALA A 92 8.44 -6.62 9.18
C ALA A 92 7.17 -6.74 8.31
N ARG A 93 6.07 -6.06 8.64
CA ARG A 93 4.79 -6.16 7.93
C ARG A 93 4.27 -4.79 7.52
N ALA A 94 3.46 -4.77 6.47
CA ALA A 94 2.72 -3.60 6.05
C ALA A 94 1.25 -3.94 5.76
N LEU A 95 0.33 -3.09 6.23
CA LEU A 95 -1.07 -3.13 5.82
C LEU A 95 -1.25 -2.16 4.66
N CYS A 96 -1.45 -2.71 3.46
CA CYS A 96 -1.59 -1.93 2.24
C CYS A 96 -3.02 -1.97 1.71
N GLY A 97 -3.38 -0.96 0.95
CA GLY A 97 -4.70 -0.90 0.35
C GLY A 97 -4.85 0.24 -0.66
N ASN A 98 -6.01 0.23 -1.30
CA ASN A 98 -6.45 1.34 -2.12
C ASN A 98 -7.97 1.52 -2.01
N THR A 99 -8.42 2.74 -2.31
CA THR A 99 -9.84 3.07 -2.34
C THR A 99 -10.09 4.31 -3.20
N PRO A 100 -11.21 4.36 -3.95
CA PRO A 100 -11.69 5.61 -4.52
C PRO A 100 -11.96 6.64 -3.41
N VAL A 101 -11.52 7.89 -3.61
CA VAL A 101 -11.74 9.01 -2.67
C VAL A 101 -12.50 10.17 -3.30
N LYS A 102 -12.71 10.14 -4.62
CA LYS A 102 -13.54 11.10 -5.36
C LYS A 102 -13.88 10.56 -6.74
N TRP A 103 -15.13 10.69 -7.18
CA TRP A 103 -15.48 10.47 -8.59
C TRP A 103 -15.18 11.73 -9.40
N LEU A 104 -14.45 11.61 -10.50
CA LEU A 104 -13.99 12.78 -11.27
C LEU A 104 -15.11 13.42 -12.11
N ALA A 105 -16.12 12.65 -12.49
CA ALA A 105 -17.31 13.14 -13.18
C ALA A 105 -18.22 13.98 -12.27
N ASP A 106 -18.21 13.72 -10.96
CA ASP A 106 -19.00 14.48 -9.99
C ASP A 106 -18.21 15.68 -9.46
N ARG A 107 -18.56 16.85 -9.98
CA ARG A 107 -17.93 18.11 -9.58
C ARG A 107 -18.42 18.64 -8.23
N LYS A 108 -19.52 18.12 -7.69
CA LYS A 108 -20.16 18.63 -6.47
C LYS A 108 -19.72 17.91 -5.21
N THR A 109 -19.25 16.67 -5.31
CA THR A 109 -18.77 15.91 -4.15
C THR A 109 -17.38 16.35 -3.70
N ARG A 110 -17.26 16.50 -2.38
CA ARG A 110 -15.96 16.65 -1.71
C ARG A 110 -15.22 15.31 -1.76
N SER A 111 -13.89 15.36 -1.75
CA SER A 111 -13.09 14.14 -1.59
C SER A 111 -13.17 13.62 -0.15
N ASP A 112 -13.27 12.31 0.00
CA ASP A 112 -13.23 11.61 1.30
C ASP A 112 -11.80 11.41 1.83
N LEU A 113 -10.78 11.90 1.12
CA LEU A 113 -9.36 11.69 1.47
C LEU A 113 -9.06 12.09 2.92
N ASP A 114 -9.47 13.28 3.36
CA ASP A 114 -9.20 13.78 4.72
C ASP A 114 -9.79 12.84 5.79
N ARG A 115 -10.99 12.31 5.53
CA ARG A 115 -11.69 11.40 6.45
C ARG A 115 -10.98 10.06 6.51
N ILE A 116 -10.58 9.52 5.35
CA ILE A 116 -9.86 8.24 5.28
C ILE A 116 -8.49 8.37 5.92
N GLN A 117 -7.78 9.47 5.67
CA GLN A 117 -6.51 9.76 6.32
C GLN A 117 -6.65 9.78 7.84
N ALA A 118 -7.63 10.49 8.39
CA ALA A 118 -7.86 10.52 9.83
C ALA A 118 -8.13 9.12 10.42
N ILE A 119 -8.87 8.27 9.71
CA ILE A 119 -9.11 6.88 10.12
C ILE A 119 -7.79 6.11 10.13
N LEU A 120 -7.01 6.17 9.05
CA LEU A 120 -5.73 5.47 8.97
C LEU A 120 -4.74 5.95 10.02
N GLU A 121 -4.63 7.27 10.25
CA GLU A 121 -3.77 7.86 11.28
C GLU A 121 -4.14 7.44 12.71
N SER A 122 -5.40 7.06 12.94
CA SER A 122 -5.86 6.50 14.23
C SER A 122 -5.47 5.03 14.45
N VAL A 123 -5.04 4.32 13.40
CA VAL A 123 -4.64 2.91 13.50
C VAL A 123 -3.42 2.78 14.40
N ARG A 124 -3.44 1.76 15.26
CA ARG A 124 -2.29 1.32 16.05
C ARG A 124 -2.14 -0.18 15.90
N PHE A 125 -0.93 -0.63 15.55
CA PHE A 125 -0.64 -2.05 15.52
C PHE A 125 -0.35 -2.56 16.92
N LEU A 126 -0.81 -3.78 17.21
CA LEU A 126 -0.49 -4.49 18.44
C LEU A 126 0.64 -5.46 18.16
N ASP A 127 1.74 -5.33 18.88
CA ASP A 127 2.84 -6.29 18.83
C ASP A 127 2.40 -7.58 19.54
N SER A 128 2.33 -8.69 18.80
CA SER A 128 2.19 -10.00 19.44
C SER A 128 3.50 -10.36 20.12
N PRO A 129 3.48 -10.83 21.38
CA PRO A 129 4.70 -11.28 22.04
C PRO A 129 5.31 -12.43 21.22
N THR A 130 6.60 -12.33 20.90
CA THR A 130 7.35 -13.45 20.32
C THR A 130 7.23 -14.64 21.27
N PRO A 131 6.76 -15.83 20.83
CA PRO A 131 6.75 -17.00 21.69
C PRO A 131 8.18 -17.32 22.08
N THR A 132 8.53 -16.94 23.30
CA THR A 132 9.82 -17.23 23.92
C THR A 132 9.77 -18.68 24.34
N GLY A 133 10.42 -19.57 23.60
CA GLY A 133 10.59 -20.96 24.02
C GLY A 133 10.37 -21.99 22.91
N ALA A 134 11.30 -22.06 21.97
CA ALA A 134 11.65 -23.32 21.31
C ALA A 134 13.15 -23.54 21.46
N SER A 135 13.65 -23.47 22.70
CA SER A 135 14.87 -24.19 23.07
C SER A 135 14.47 -25.65 23.24
N ALA A 136 14.49 -26.42 22.15
CA ALA A 136 14.53 -27.87 22.25
C ALA A 136 16.00 -28.26 22.41
N GLU A 137 16.38 -28.56 23.65
CA GLU A 137 17.53 -29.39 23.97
C GLU A 137 17.52 -30.62 23.06
N SER A 138 18.49 -30.70 22.15
CA SER A 138 18.79 -31.92 21.42
C SER A 138 19.48 -32.88 22.39
N GLY A 139 18.67 -33.63 23.14
CA GLY A 139 19.14 -34.77 23.92
C GLY A 139 19.83 -35.78 23.02
N ALA A 140 21.15 -35.92 23.19
CA ALA A 140 21.93 -36.98 22.60
C ALA A 140 21.57 -38.31 23.29
N THR A 141 20.95 -39.23 22.56
CA THR A 141 20.85 -40.63 22.98
C THR A 141 21.89 -41.44 22.22
N THR A 142 23.01 -41.72 22.88
CA THR A 142 23.91 -42.82 22.49
C THR A 142 23.19 -44.13 22.76
N LEU A 143 23.01 -44.97 21.74
CA LEU A 143 22.53 -46.34 21.91
C LEU A 143 23.58 -47.28 21.31
N GLY A 144 24.30 -47.98 22.18
CA GLY A 144 25.12 -49.14 21.81
C GLY A 144 24.34 -50.43 22.04
N ARG A 145 24.43 -51.37 21.10
CA ARG A 145 24.75 -52.78 21.35
C ARG A 145 25.12 -53.46 20.03
#